data_AF-A0A974VVD9-F1
#
_entry.id   AF-A0A974VVD9-F1
#
_cell.length_a   1.000
_cell.length_b   1.000
_cell.length_c   1.000
_cell.angle_alpha   90.00
_cell.angle_beta   90.00
_cell.angle_gamma   90.00
#
_symmetry.space_group_name_H-M   'P 1'
#
loop_
_entity.id
_entity.type
_entity.pdbx_description
1 polymer ?
#
loop_
_entity_poly.entity_id
_entity_poly.type
_entity_poly.pdbx_seq_one_letter_code
_entity_poly.pdbx_strand_id
1 'polypeptide(L)'
;MNIDLDLYELNLFYLLKAREMALKGQSQTASLVMGISQDNVKRLPGLSFEKIRALARSGALCYTSRLPDKLWKEFENTEMDEELVRARVLLMIAAEGQGHDDDHGAA
;
A
#
# COMPACT_ATOMS: atom_id res chain seq x y z
N MET A 1 1.52 27.34 -2.98
CA MET A 1 1.01 26.19 -2.19
C MET A 1 2.07 25.90 -1.14
N ASN A 2 1.75 26.05 0.15
CA ASN A 2 2.72 25.68 1.19
C ASN A 2 2.83 24.15 1.16
N ILE A 3 4.04 23.61 1.00
CA ILE A 3 4.23 22.16 0.97
C ILE A 3 4.13 21.69 2.42
N ASP A 4 3.18 20.79 2.69
CA ASP A 4 3.15 20.04 3.93
C ASP A 4 4.36 19.09 3.93
N LEU A 5 5.32 19.37 4.80
CA LEU A 5 6.60 18.66 4.85
C LEU A 5 6.41 17.22 5.35
N ASP A 6 5.54 17.02 6.34
CA ASP A 6 5.28 15.70 6.93
C ASP A 6 4.63 14.78 5.88
N LEU A 7 3.66 15.32 5.13
CA LEU A 7 3.00 14.58 4.06
C LEU A 7 3.98 14.25 2.91
N TYR A 8 4.84 15.20 2.55
CA TYR A 8 5.90 14.98 1.57
C TYR A 8 6.85 13.87 2.01
N GLU A 9 7.30 13.88 3.26
CA GLU A 9 8.21 12.88 3.80
C GLU A 9 7.59 11.49 3.85
N LEU A 10 6.33 11.38 4.31
CA LEU A 10 5.58 10.11 4.31
C LEU A 10 5.50 9.50 2.90
N ASN A 11 5.12 10.31 1.91
CA ASN A 11 5.06 9.86 0.53
C ASN A 11 6.44 9.45 -0.01
N LEU A 12 7.48 10.24 0.29
CA LEU A 12 8.82 9.97 -0.18
C LEU A 12 9.36 8.66 0.41
N PHE A 13 9.20 8.43 1.72
CA PHE A 13 9.60 7.19 2.37
C PHE A 13 8.88 5.98 1.79
N TYR A 14 7.56 6.09 1.59
CA TYR A 14 6.75 5.05 1.00
C TYR A 14 7.25 4.64 -0.40
N LEU A 15 7.43 5.61 -1.30
CA LEU A 15 7.87 5.38 -2.67
C LEU A 15 9.31 4.86 -2.74
N LEU A 16 10.21 5.40 -1.93
CA LEU A 16 11.60 4.95 -1.89
C LEU A 16 11.73 3.55 -1.31
N LYS A 17 10.95 3.19 -0.29
CA LYS A 17 10.98 1.85 0.30
C LYS A 17 10.53 0.80 -0.72
N ALA A 18 9.43 1.05 -1.43
CA ALA A 18 8.96 0.15 -2.47
C ALA A 18 9.96 0.01 -3.62
N ARG A 19 10.61 1.11 -4.03
CA ARG A 19 11.67 1.10 -5.05
C ARG A 19 12.89 0.30 -4.59
N GLU A 20 13.32 0.48 -3.35
CA GLU A 20 14.44 -0.27 -2.75
C GLU A 20 14.17 -1.78 -2.80
N MET A 21 12.99 -2.21 -2.36
CA MET A 21 12.61 -3.63 -2.40
C MET A 21 12.54 -4.17 -3.82
N ALA A 22 12.00 -3.40 -4.77
CA ALA A 22 11.98 -3.77 -6.18
C ALA A 22 13.38 -3.99 -6.75
N LEU A 23 14.32 -3.08 -6.45
CA LEU A 23 15.73 -3.17 -6.86
C LEU A 23 16.45 -4.40 -6.28
N LYS A 24 16.03 -4.87 -5.10
CA LYS A 24 16.54 -6.10 -4.46
C LYS A 24 15.89 -7.39 -4.97
N GLY A 25 15.07 -7.32 -6.02
CA GLY A 25 14.32 -8.47 -6.56
C GLY A 25 13.11 -8.89 -5.71
N GLN A 26 12.75 -8.12 -4.69
CA GLN A 26 11.67 -8.44 -3.75
C GLN A 26 10.32 -7.85 -4.20
N SER A 27 10.06 -7.80 -5.51
CA SER A 27 8.89 -7.09 -6.05
C SER A 27 7.56 -7.68 -5.60
N GLN A 28 7.47 -9.01 -5.45
CA GLN A 28 6.27 -9.67 -4.92
C GLN A 28 6.03 -9.30 -3.45
N THR A 29 7.06 -9.41 -2.61
CA THR A 29 7.00 -9.02 -1.19
C THR A 29 6.65 -7.54 -1.03
N ALA A 30 7.25 -6.67 -1.84
CA ALA A 30 6.95 -5.24 -1.84
C ALA A 30 5.48 -4.98 -2.19
N SER A 31 4.94 -5.69 -3.18
CA SER A 31 3.53 -5.57 -3.54
C SER A 31 2.62 -5.92 -2.37
N LEU A 32 2.88 -7.05 -1.71
CA LEU A 32 2.09 -7.51 -0.58
C LEU A 32 2.20 -6.59 0.66
N VAL A 33 3.42 -6.21 1.05
CA VAL A 33 3.65 -5.45 2.29
C VAL A 33 3.33 -3.97 2.11
N MET A 34 3.65 -3.38 0.96
CA MET A 34 3.44 -1.95 0.69
C MET A 34 2.06 -1.64 0.10
N GLY A 35 1.30 -2.65 -0.32
CA GLY A 35 -0.02 -2.45 -0.92
C GLY A 35 0.03 -1.80 -2.30
N ILE A 36 1.11 -2.00 -3.05
CA ILE A 36 1.29 -1.48 -4.40
C ILE A 36 1.08 -2.63 -5.38
N SER A 37 0.39 -2.42 -6.50
CA SER A 37 0.29 -3.46 -7.52
C SER A 37 1.68 -3.90 -8.02
N GLN A 38 1.82 -5.19 -8.33
CA GLN A 38 3.11 -5.75 -8.73
C GLN A 38 3.70 -5.04 -9.95
N ASP A 39 2.86 -4.62 -10.90
CA ASP A 39 3.28 -3.88 -12.09
C ASP A 39 3.82 -2.49 -11.76
N ASN A 40 3.21 -1.79 -10.80
CA ASN A 40 3.70 -0.49 -10.36
C ASN A 40 5.02 -0.62 -9.60
N VAL A 41 5.15 -1.63 -8.73
CA VAL A 41 6.42 -1.94 -8.05
C VAL A 41 7.55 -2.17 -9.06
N LYS A 42 7.30 -2.96 -10.11
CA LYS A 42 8.29 -3.23 -11.17
C LYS A 42 8.71 -1.99 -11.96
N ARG A 43 7.84 -0.96 -12.04
CA ARG A 43 8.12 0.31 -12.74
C ARG A 43 8.93 1.30 -11.89
N LEU A 44 8.84 1.23 -10.56
CA LEU A 44 9.52 2.17 -9.65
C LEU A 44 11.04 2.29 -9.86
N PRO A 45 11.81 1.20 -10.11
CA PRO A 45 13.24 1.31 -10.40
C PRO A 45 13.57 2.26 -11.56
N GLY A 46 12.71 2.27 -12.60
CA GLY A 46 12.88 3.09 -13.80
C GLY A 46 12.51 4.57 -13.62
N LEU A 47 11.95 4.96 -12.49
CA LEU A 47 11.69 6.37 -12.19
C LEU A 47 12.97 7.08 -11.75
N SER A 48 13.19 8.29 -12.28
CA SER A 48 14.22 9.18 -11.77
C SER A 48 13.84 9.70 -10.38
N PHE A 49 14.84 10.09 -9.59
CA PHE A 49 14.60 10.65 -8.26
C PHE A 49 13.71 11.91 -8.32
N GLU A 50 13.85 12.75 -9.35
CA GLU A 50 12.97 13.91 -9.55
C GLU A 50 11.50 13.54 -9.71
N LYS A 51 11.20 12.48 -10.47
CA LYS A 51 9.81 12.00 -10.64
C LYS A 51 9.24 11.51 -9.32
N ILE A 52 10.04 10.82 -8.51
CA ILE A 52 9.64 10.36 -7.18
C ILE A 52 9.36 11.55 -6.26
N ARG A 53 10.24 12.56 -6.26
CA ARG A 53 10.02 13.80 -5.49
C ARG A 53 8.78 14.55 -5.94
N ALA A 54 8.49 14.58 -7.25
CA ALA A 54 7.29 15.20 -7.78
C ALA A 54 6.02 14.50 -7.28
N LEU A 55 5.98 13.16 -7.30
CA LEU A 55 4.87 12.37 -6.73
C LEU A 55 4.70 12.65 -5.23
N ALA A 56 5.81 12.68 -4.49
CA ALA A 56 5.76 12.95 -3.05
C ALA A 56 5.19 14.33 -2.71
N ARG A 57 5.37 15.32 -3.59
CA ARG A 57 4.84 16.69 -3.44
C ARG A 57 3.40 16.86 -3.94
N SER A 58 2.68 15.79 -4.26
CA SER A 58 1.33 15.86 -4.82
C SER A 58 0.29 16.52 -3.88
N GLY A 59 0.60 16.67 -2.59
CA GLY A 59 -0.31 17.27 -1.60
C GLY A 59 -1.40 16.31 -1.14
N ALA A 60 -1.32 15.03 -1.51
CA ALA A 60 -2.15 13.94 -1.03
C ALA A 60 -1.28 12.70 -0.75
N LEU A 61 -1.78 11.77 0.05
CA LEU A 61 -1.08 10.50 0.25
C LEU A 61 -1.00 9.71 -1.07
N CYS A 62 0.19 9.17 -1.36
CA CYS A 62 0.43 8.31 -2.52
C CYS A 62 -0.08 6.87 -2.31
N TYR A 63 -0.80 6.63 -1.21
CA TYR A 63 -1.33 5.35 -0.79
C TYR A 63 -2.63 5.56 -0.02
N THR A 64 -3.44 4.50 0.05
CA THR A 64 -4.66 4.44 0.85
C THR A 64 -4.50 3.40 1.95
N SER A 65 -5.32 3.51 3.00
CA SER A 65 -5.41 2.44 4.00
C SER A 65 -5.95 1.16 3.33
N ARG A 66 -5.30 0.03 3.61
CA ARG A 66 -5.79 -1.32 3.26
C ARG A 66 -6.51 -2.00 4.43
N LEU A 67 -6.74 -1.26 5.51
CA LEU A 67 -7.40 -1.77 6.70
C LEU A 67 -8.88 -1.43 6.61
N PRO A 68 -9.77 -2.42 6.42
CA PRO A 68 -11.20 -2.17 6.30
C PRO A 68 -11.78 -1.68 7.63
N ASP A 69 -12.89 -0.95 7.56
CA ASP A 69 -13.66 -0.48 8.72
C ASP A 69 -13.97 -1.58 9.73
N LYS A 70 -14.18 -2.82 9.24
CA LYS A 70 -14.42 -3.98 10.10
C LYS A 70 -13.24 -4.26 11.02
N LEU A 71 -12.00 -4.17 10.52
CA LEU A 71 -10.82 -4.39 11.34
C LEU A 71 -10.69 -3.32 12.43
N TRP A 72 -10.97 -2.06 12.10
CA TRP A 72 -10.95 -0.96 13.08
C TRP A 72 -11.96 -1.21 14.21
N LYS A 73 -13.19 -1.62 13.86
CA LYS A 73 -14.22 -1.98 14.85
C LYS A 73 -13.82 -3.18 15.69
N GLU A 74 -13.23 -4.21 15.10
CA GLU A 74 -12.74 -5.38 15.85
C GLU A 74 -11.62 -4.99 16.82
N PHE A 75 -10.69 -4.15 16.37
CA PHE A 75 -9.53 -3.72 17.15
C PHE A 75 -9.90 -2.81 18.33
N GLU A 76 -10.93 -1.98 18.18
CA GLU A 76 -11.47 -1.16 19.28
C GLU A 76 -12.11 -2.00 20.39
N ASN A 77 -12.73 -3.13 20.04
CA ASN A 77 -13.57 -3.91 20.96
C ASN A 77 -12.92 -5.20 21.48
N THR A 78 -11.72 -5.54 21.02
CA THR A 78 -11.05 -6.81 21.32
C THR A 78 -9.61 -6.57 21.71
N GLU A 79 -9.15 -7.20 22.80
CA GLU A 79 -7.71 -7.27 23.07
C GLU A 79 -7.06 -8.21 22.05
N MET A 80 -6.12 -7.67 21.27
CA MET A 80 -5.33 -8.41 20.30
C MET A 80 -3.85 -8.26 20.63
N ASP A 81 -3.14 -9.38 20.74
CA ASP A 81 -1.68 -9.36 20.74
C ASP A 81 -1.11 -9.09 19.34
N GLU A 82 0.19 -8.81 19.26
CA GLU A 82 0.87 -8.44 18.01
C GLU A 82 0.76 -9.53 16.92
N GLU A 83 0.78 -10.81 17.32
CA GLU A 83 0.69 -11.93 16.38
C GLU A 83 -0.71 -12.02 15.76
N LEU A 84 -1.75 -11.86 16.59
CA LEU A 84 -3.14 -11.83 16.16
C LEU A 84 -3.42 -10.63 15.25
N VAL A 85 -2.90 -9.44 15.57
CA VAL A 85 -3.01 -8.25 14.69
C VAL A 85 -2.41 -8.54 13.33
N ARG A 86 -1.19 -9.06 13.30
CA ARG A 86 -0.49 -9.37 12.05
C ARG A 86 -1.26 -10.39 11.21
N ALA A 87 -1.76 -11.46 11.82
CA ALA A 87 -2.57 -12.47 11.14
C ALA A 87 -3.87 -11.87 10.59
N ARG A 88 -4.59 -11.06 11.38
CA ARG A 88 -5.84 -10.41 10.97
C ARG A 88 -5.66 -9.45 9.81
N VAL A 89 -4.63 -8.61 9.86
CA VAL A 89 -4.30 -7.68 8.77
C VAL A 89 -4.05 -8.44 7.47
N LEU A 90 -3.25 -9.51 7.51
CA LEU A 90 -2.96 -10.32 6.32
C LEU A 90 -4.21 -11.02 5.76
N LEU A 91 -5.07 -11.56 6.62
CA LEU A 91 -6.32 -12.22 6.20
C LEU A 91 -7.30 -11.24 5.54
N MET A 92 -7.46 -10.04 6.11
CA MET A 92 -8.37 -9.03 5.55
C MET A 92 -7.86 -8.51 4.19
N ILE A 93 -6.54 -8.29 4.07
CA ILE A 93 -5.91 -7.93 2.79
C ILE A 93 -6.12 -9.03 1.74
N ALA A 94 -6.05 -10.30 2.13
CA ALA A 94 -6.28 -11.42 1.21
C ALA A 94 -7.76 -11.56 0.81
N ALA A 95 -8.70 -11.26 1.70
CA ALA A 95 -10.14 -11.39 1.45
C ALA A 95 -10.68 -10.31 0.50
N GLU A 96 -10.16 -9.09 0.54
CA GLU A 96 -10.56 -8.01 -0.39
C GLU A 96 -10.15 -8.28 -1.85
N GLY A 97 -9.16 -9.15 -2.09
CA GLY A 97 -8.72 -9.54 -3.43
C GLY A 97 -9.60 -10.58 -4.14
N GLN A 98 -10.63 -11.12 -3.48
CA GLN A 98 -11.49 -12.20 -4.01
C GLN A 98 -12.87 -11.73 -4.51
N GLY A 99 -13.17 -10.43 -4.47
CA GLY A 99 -14.51 -9.90 -4.75
C GLY A 99 -14.63 -9.03 -6.01
N HIS A 100 -14.28 -9.53 -7.22
CA HIS A 100 -14.71 -8.85 -8.46
C HIS A 100 -14.66 -9.66 -9.79
N ASP A 101 -14.76 -10.99 -9.77
CA ASP A 101 -14.73 -11.80 -11.02
C ASP A 101 -16.07 -12.51 -11.35
N ASP A 102 -17.20 -11.98 -10.86
CA ASP A 102 -18.53 -12.46 -11.25
C ASP A 102 -19.34 -11.35 -11.95
N ASP A 103 -18.85 -10.82 -13.07
CA ASP A 103 -19.72 -10.19 -14.07
C ASP A 103 -20.09 -11.24 -15.13
N HIS A 104 -21.15 -11.98 -14.82
CA HIS A 104 -21.82 -12.83 -15.80
C HIS A 104 -22.40 -11.94 -16.90
N GLY A 105 -21.69 -11.90 -18.03
CA GLY A 105 -22.28 -11.53 -19.31
C GLY A 105 -23.51 -12.39 -19.58
N ALA A 106 -24.69 -11.78 -19.50
CA ALA A 106 -25.91 -12.29 -20.10
C ALA A 106 -26.22 -11.41 -21.32
N ALA A 107 -25.93 -11.98 -22.49
CA ALA A 107 -26.43 -11.55 -23.78
C ALA A 107 -27.94 -11.84 -23.90
#